data_AF-A0A392NTG2-F1
#
_entry.id   AF-A0A392NTG2-F1
#
_cell.length_a   1.000
_cell.length_b   1.000
_cell.length_c   1.000
_cell.angle_alpha   90.00
_cell.angle_beta   90.00
_cell.angle_gamma   90.00
#
_symmetry.space_group_name_H-M   'P 1'
#
loop_
_entity.id
_entity.type
_entity.pdbx_description
1 polymer ?
#
loop_
_entity_poly.entity_id
_entity_poly.type
_entity_poly.pdbx_seq_one_letter_code
_entity_poly.pdbx_strand_id
1 'polypeptide(L)'
;NLYIALHYFQNQKEMKKAETIRKEFNGLLSQPGKQPPPPLGGCVSTEEASNNITKRSKQSRTVNVSILMSGCCMMLTNTYPVKVNVPVRLLLVLAERILMVNGSLPEMSLPFMTARQQENVCSELPALHMCSLELLTAIIKATSRYGCVM
;
A
#
# COMPACT_ATOMS: atom_id res chain seq x y z
N ASN A 1 1.77 -12.03 -37.87
CA ASN A 1 2.79 -11.03 -37.50
C ASN A 1 3.48 -11.50 -36.22
N LEU A 2 4.70 -12.04 -36.33
CA LEU A 2 5.42 -12.72 -35.24
C LEU A 2 5.73 -11.78 -34.06
N TYR A 3 5.88 -10.48 -34.34
CA TYR A 3 6.14 -9.44 -33.34
C TYR A 3 5.00 -9.30 -32.32
N ILE A 4 3.76 -9.35 -32.79
CA ILE A 4 2.57 -9.23 -31.93
C ILE A 4 2.47 -10.45 -31.00
N ALA A 5 2.77 -11.64 -31.51
CA ALA A 5 2.77 -12.87 -30.71
C ALA A 5 3.85 -12.84 -29.62
N LEU A 6 5.08 -12.40 -29.94
CA LEU A 6 6.15 -12.27 -28.96
C LEU A 6 5.80 -11.27 -27.86
N HIS A 7 5.24 -10.11 -28.22
CA HIS A 7 4.83 -9.10 -27.24
C HIS A 7 3.69 -9.59 -26.32
N TYR A 8 2.77 -10.39 -26.86
CA TYR A 8 1.69 -11.02 -26.09
C TYR A 8 2.23 -12.05 -25.09
N PHE A 9 3.16 -12.92 -25.51
CA PHE A 9 3.79 -13.91 -24.63
C PHE A 9 4.64 -13.25 -23.53
N GLN A 10 5.34 -12.16 -23.85
CA GLN A 10 6.09 -11.38 -22.88
C GLN A 10 5.15 -10.80 -21.80
N ASN A 11 4.04 -10.19 -22.21
CA ASN A 11 3.04 -9.63 -21.31
C ASN A 11 2.37 -10.71 -20.43
N GLN A 12 2.08 -11.89 -20.97
CA GLN A 12 1.57 -13.04 -20.22
C GLN A 12 2.57 -13.50 -19.14
N LYS A 13 3.87 -13.49 -19.45
CA LYS A 13 4.93 -13.88 -18.51
C LYS A 13 5.06 -12.89 -17.36
N GLU A 14 5.01 -11.59 -17.66
CA GLU A 14 5.02 -10.53 -16.64
C GLU A 14 3.75 -10.55 -15.77
N MET A 15 2.59 -10.83 -16.37
CA MET A 15 1.32 -10.94 -15.62
C MET A 15 1.35 -12.11 -14.62
N LYS A 16 1.86 -13.27 -15.04
CA LYS A 16 2.06 -14.44 -14.16
C LYS A 16 3.07 -14.17 -13.03
N LYS A 17 4.13 -13.43 -13.34
CA LYS A 17 5.14 -13.05 -12.35
C LYS A 17 4.54 -12.10 -11.31
N ALA A 18 3.80 -11.09 -11.74
CA ALA A 18 3.08 -10.16 -10.86
C ALA A 18 2.02 -10.87 -10.00
N GLU A 19 1.36 -11.90 -10.51
CA GLU A 19 0.41 -12.70 -9.73
C GLU A 19 1.09 -13.58 -8.67
N THR A 20 2.24 -14.15 -8.98
CA THR A 20 3.05 -14.94 -8.03
C THR A 20 3.54 -14.06 -6.87
N ILE A 21 4.09 -12.88 -7.18
CA ILE A 21 4.55 -11.90 -6.19
C ILE A 21 3.39 -11.40 -5.31
N ARG A 22 2.21 -11.20 -5.90
CA ARG A 22 0.99 -10.84 -5.14
C ARG A 22 0.57 -11.96 -4.17
N LYS A 23 0.60 -13.22 -4.61
CA LYS A 23 0.22 -14.37 -3.79
C LYS A 23 1.18 -14.58 -2.62
N GLU A 24 2.48 -14.49 -2.85
CA GLU A 24 3.50 -14.59 -1.79
C GLU A 24 3.33 -13.47 -0.75
N PHE A 25 3.04 -12.25 -1.20
CA PHE A 25 2.79 -11.11 -0.30
C PHE A 25 1.52 -11.27 0.53
N ASN A 26 0.43 -11.76 -0.05
CA ASN A 26 -0.77 -12.04 0.72
C ASN A 26 -0.50 -13.10 1.80
N GLY A 27 0.43 -14.02 1.55
CA GLY A 27 0.94 -14.95 2.56
C GLY A 27 1.77 -14.27 3.66
N LEU A 28 2.56 -13.23 3.33
CA LEU A 28 3.33 -12.46 4.30
C LEU A 28 2.50 -11.49 5.15
N LEU A 29 1.39 -10.97 4.60
CA LEU A 29 0.46 -10.09 5.31
C LEU A 29 -0.59 -10.83 6.14
N SER A 30 -0.80 -12.12 5.87
CA SER A 30 -1.74 -12.94 6.64
C SER A 30 -1.01 -13.51 7.85
N GLN A 31 -1.26 -12.98 9.04
CA GLN A 31 -0.86 -13.67 10.27
C GLN A 31 -1.64 -15.00 10.37
N PRO A 32 -1.00 -16.15 10.64
CA PRO A 32 -1.70 -17.34 11.07
C PRO A 32 -2.18 -17.13 12.51
N GLY A 33 -3.38 -16.57 12.67
CA GLY A 33 -3.99 -16.31 13.96
C GLY A 33 -5.50 -16.30 13.85
N LYS A 34 -6.15 -17.38 14.33
CA LYS A 34 -7.60 -17.52 14.38
C LYS A 34 -8.21 -16.67 15.51
N GLN A 35 -8.13 -15.34 15.44
CA GLN A 35 -9.12 -14.45 16.07
C GLN A 35 -8.82 -13.00 15.64
N PRO A 36 -9.83 -12.24 15.19
CA PRO A 36 -9.64 -10.81 14.96
C PRO A 36 -9.28 -10.12 16.30
N PRO A 37 -8.32 -9.17 16.30
CA PRO A 37 -8.01 -8.39 17.49
C PRO A 37 -9.27 -7.62 17.94
N PRO A 38 -9.45 -7.42 19.26
CA PRO A 38 -10.56 -6.62 19.77
C PRO A 38 -10.58 -5.23 19.13
N PRO A 39 -11.76 -4.68 18.79
CA PRO A 39 -11.84 -3.37 18.18
C PRO A 39 -11.25 -2.31 19.12
N LEU A 40 -10.28 -1.54 18.61
CA LEU A 40 -9.76 -0.37 19.31
C LEU A 40 -10.85 0.70 19.37
N GLY A 41 -11.44 0.86 20.56
CA GLY A 41 -12.36 1.95 20.89
C GLY A 41 -13.84 1.54 20.83
N GLY A 42 -14.47 1.44 22.00
CA GLY A 42 -15.91 1.30 22.13
C GLY A 42 -16.64 2.64 21.99
N CYS A 43 -17.59 2.72 21.06
CA CYS A 43 -19.01 3.00 21.34
C CYS A 43 -19.79 3.05 20.02
N VAL A 44 -20.90 2.33 19.99
CA VAL A 44 -21.87 2.32 18.89
C VAL A 44 -22.95 3.34 19.21
N SER A 45 -23.28 4.21 18.27
CA SER A 45 -24.65 4.71 18.13
C SER A 45 -25.07 4.58 16.66
N THR A 46 -25.74 3.47 16.39
CA THR A 46 -26.73 3.21 15.34
C THR A 46 -27.66 4.43 15.27
N GLU A 47 -27.79 5.17 14.16
CA GLU A 47 -28.93 4.99 13.23
C GLU A 47 -28.77 5.73 11.87
N GLU A 48 -27.66 6.40 11.57
CA GLU A 48 -27.51 7.20 10.33
C GLU A 48 -26.59 6.55 9.27
N ALA A 49 -26.29 5.26 9.45
CA ALA A 49 -25.21 4.58 8.73
C ALA A 49 -25.49 4.30 7.24
N SER A 50 -26.74 4.27 6.78
CA SER A 50 -27.07 3.74 5.44
C SER A 50 -26.55 4.59 4.27
N ASN A 51 -26.54 5.92 4.39
CA ASN A 51 -26.39 6.79 3.21
C ASN A 51 -24.99 7.43 3.10
N ASN A 52 -24.15 7.26 4.14
CA ASN A 52 -22.84 7.88 4.27
C ASN A 52 -21.67 6.91 4.01
N ILE A 53 -21.93 5.61 3.94
CA ILE A 53 -20.90 4.56 3.76
C ILE A 53 -20.21 4.69 2.39
N THR A 54 -20.95 5.02 1.34
CA THR A 54 -20.43 5.06 -0.03
C THR A 54 -19.54 6.27 -0.32
N LYS A 55 -19.78 7.40 0.36
CA LYS A 55 -18.95 8.63 0.22
C LYS A 55 -17.70 8.59 1.12
N ARG A 56 -17.82 8.03 2.33
CA ARG A 56 -16.68 7.88 3.26
C ARG A 56 -15.67 6.83 2.79
N SER A 57 -16.11 5.83 2.02
CA SER A 57 -15.27 4.74 1.50
C SER A 57 -14.12 5.20 0.57
N LYS A 58 -14.33 6.24 -0.24
CA LYS A 58 -13.29 6.73 -1.18
C LYS A 58 -12.33 7.71 -0.52
N GLN A 59 -12.87 8.64 0.29
CA GLN A 59 -12.06 9.59 1.04
C GLN A 59 -11.29 8.94 2.20
N SER A 60 -11.73 7.79 2.73
CA SER A 60 -11.00 7.11 3.80
C SER A 60 -9.78 6.35 3.31
N ARG A 61 -9.75 5.86 2.07
CA ARG A 61 -8.73 4.89 1.66
C ARG A 61 -7.35 5.50 1.44
N THR A 62 -7.26 6.67 0.81
CA THR A 62 -5.98 7.36 0.57
C THR A 62 -5.49 8.11 1.78
N VAL A 63 -6.40 8.68 2.58
CA VAL A 63 -6.09 9.24 3.92
C VAL A 63 -5.50 8.16 4.84
N ASN A 64 -5.98 6.92 4.77
CA ASN A 64 -5.45 5.84 5.60
C ASN A 64 -4.03 5.42 5.21
N VAL A 65 -3.69 5.39 3.91
CA VAL A 65 -2.35 4.98 3.46
C VAL A 65 -1.30 6.01 3.83
N SER A 66 -1.56 7.30 3.60
CA SER A 66 -0.61 8.36 3.98
C SER A 66 -0.40 8.45 5.49
N ILE A 67 -1.46 8.31 6.30
CA ILE A 67 -1.37 8.26 7.77
C ILE A 67 -0.54 7.05 8.22
N LEU A 68 -0.78 5.87 7.65
CA LEU A 68 -0.02 4.66 7.96
C LEU A 68 1.47 4.87 7.65
N MET A 69 1.78 5.39 6.46
CA MET A 69 3.16 5.67 6.03
C MET A 69 3.86 6.67 6.96
N SER A 70 3.17 7.75 7.32
CA SER A 70 3.67 8.74 8.28
C SER A 70 3.91 8.12 9.67
N GLY A 71 3.01 7.26 10.12
CA GLY A 71 3.18 6.46 11.34
C GLY A 71 4.43 5.58 11.30
N CYS A 72 4.66 4.87 10.19
CA CYS A 72 5.87 4.08 9.99
C CYS A 72 7.13 4.97 10.01
N CYS A 73 7.11 6.13 9.35
CA CYS A 73 8.22 7.08 9.41
C CYS A 73 8.53 7.48 10.85
N MET A 74 7.53 7.90 11.63
CA MET A 74 7.70 8.27 13.03
C MET A 74 8.29 7.12 13.86
N MET A 75 7.77 5.90 13.70
CA MET A 75 8.29 4.72 14.40
C MET A 75 9.74 4.38 14.02
N LEU A 76 10.17 4.67 12.79
CA LEU A 76 11.56 4.45 12.37
C LEU A 76 12.51 5.55 12.86
N THR A 77 12.01 6.78 12.99
CA THR A 77 12.85 7.93 13.33
C THR A 77 12.97 8.18 14.82
N ASN A 78 11.98 7.75 15.61
CA ASN A 78 11.98 7.88 17.07
C ASN A 78 13.02 6.96 17.72
N THR A 79 13.56 7.42 18.84
CA THR A 79 14.44 6.62 19.69
C THR A 79 13.61 5.79 20.66
N TYR A 80 14.00 4.54 20.85
CA TYR A 80 13.37 3.63 21.80
C TYR A 80 14.41 3.16 22.83
N PRO A 81 14.02 2.97 24.09
CA PRO A 81 14.92 2.50 25.14
C PRO A 81 15.31 1.02 24.98
N VAL A 82 14.64 0.30 24.06
CA VAL A 82 14.86 -1.12 23.78
C VAL A 82 15.04 -1.33 22.27
N LYS A 83 15.75 -2.41 21.90
CA LYS A 83 15.90 -2.79 20.49
C LYS A 83 14.55 -3.28 19.95
N VAL A 84 14.04 -2.61 18.93
CA VAL A 84 12.82 -3.00 18.21
C VAL A 84 13.22 -3.66 16.90
N ASN A 85 12.69 -4.86 16.64
CA ASN A 85 12.89 -5.49 15.34
C ASN A 85 11.99 -4.81 14.31
N VAL A 86 12.60 -4.18 13.31
CA VAL A 86 11.88 -3.46 12.26
C VAL A 86 11.73 -4.38 11.05
N PRO A 87 10.51 -4.59 10.52
CA PRO A 87 10.31 -5.40 9.33
C PRO A 87 10.68 -4.63 8.04
N VAL A 88 11.97 -4.29 7.88
CA VAL A 88 12.49 -3.44 6.79
C VAL A 88 12.05 -3.95 5.41
N ARG A 89 12.11 -5.27 5.19
CA ARG A 89 11.68 -5.87 3.92
C ARG A 89 10.20 -5.62 3.60
N LEU A 90 9.32 -5.66 4.60
CA LEU A 90 7.89 -5.38 4.38
C LEU A 90 7.65 -3.91 4.06
N LEU A 91 8.39 -3.01 4.71
CA LEU A 91 8.29 -1.57 4.47
C LEU A 91 8.82 -1.17 3.08
N LEU A 92 9.90 -1.81 2.61
CA LEU A 92 10.42 -1.63 1.25
C LEU A 92 9.40 -2.07 0.20
N VAL A 93 8.78 -3.24 0.36
CA VAL A 93 7.76 -3.74 -0.57
C VAL A 93 6.52 -2.84 -0.57
N LEU A 94 6.15 -2.27 0.59
CA LEU A 94 5.05 -1.31 0.67
C LEU A 94 5.36 -0.03 -0.14
N ALA A 95 6.54 0.55 0.06
CA ALA A 95 6.97 1.74 -0.67
C ALA A 95 7.07 1.48 -2.17
N GLU A 96 7.65 0.34 -2.58
CA GLU A 96 7.74 -0.09 -3.98
C GLU A 96 6.36 -0.16 -4.64
N ARG A 97 5.38 -0.81 -3.97
CA ARG A 97 4.02 -0.92 -4.51
C ARG A 97 3.37 0.44 -4.73
N ILE A 98 3.52 1.34 -3.77
CA ILE A 98 2.92 2.67 -3.88
C ILE A 98 3.59 3.44 -5.03
N LEU A 99 4.91 3.37 -5.17
CA LEU A 99 5.65 4.01 -6.27
C LEU A 99 5.37 3.40 -7.65
N MET A 100 4.97 2.12 -7.71
CA MET A 100 4.56 1.45 -8.94
C MET A 100 3.13 1.79 -9.37
N VAL A 101 2.31 2.39 -8.51
CA VAL A 101 0.98 2.86 -8.90
C VAL A 101 1.17 4.08 -9.80
N ASN A 102 0.64 4.01 -11.02
CA ASN A 102 0.58 5.15 -11.93
C ASN A 102 -0.90 5.56 -12.14
N GLY A 103 -1.12 6.72 -12.75
CA GLY A 103 -2.46 7.20 -13.08
C GLY A 103 -3.13 6.47 -14.25
N SER A 104 -2.49 5.45 -14.82
CA SER A 104 -3.02 4.70 -15.95
C SER A 104 -4.08 3.71 -15.48
N LEU A 105 -5.17 3.60 -16.24
CA LEU A 105 -6.23 2.66 -15.93
C LEU A 105 -5.84 1.27 -16.49
N PRO A 106 -5.81 0.21 -15.66
CA PRO A 106 -5.63 -1.13 -16.18
C PRO A 106 -6.69 -1.46 -17.23
N GLU A 107 -6.30 -2.09 -18.35
CA GLU A 107 -7.21 -2.53 -19.43
C GLU A 107 -8.44 -3.30 -18.90
N MET A 108 -8.27 -4.05 -17.82
CA MET A 108 -9.32 -4.85 -17.16
C MET A 108 -10.32 -4.03 -16.32
N SER A 109 -10.09 -2.74 -16.09
CA SER A 109 -10.92 -1.86 -15.24
C SER A 109 -11.78 -0.85 -16.02
N LEU A 110 -11.73 -0.92 -17.35
CA LEU A 110 -12.42 0.00 -18.27
C LEU A 110 -13.96 0.04 -18.18
N PRO A 111 -14.72 -0.93 -17.62
CA PRO A 111 -16.15 -0.72 -17.42
C PRO A 111 -16.53 -0.20 -16.02
N PHE A 112 -15.60 -0.15 -15.05
CA PHE A 112 -15.95 0.13 -13.64
C PHE A 112 -15.53 1.51 -13.13
N MET A 113 -14.53 2.15 -13.74
CA MET A 113 -13.98 3.42 -13.28
C MET A 113 -14.44 4.58 -14.18
N THR A 114 -15.00 5.63 -13.60
CA THR A 114 -15.36 6.84 -14.37
C THR A 114 -14.15 7.79 -14.49
N ALA A 115 -14.12 8.63 -15.55
CA ALA A 115 -13.04 9.60 -15.77
C ALA A 115 -12.79 10.51 -14.54
N ARG A 116 -13.86 11.01 -13.90
CA ARG A 116 -13.76 11.81 -12.67
C ARG A 116 -13.15 11.03 -11.49
N GLN A 117 -13.44 9.73 -11.39
CA GLN A 117 -12.85 8.90 -10.32
C GLN A 117 -11.36 8.67 -10.57
N GLN A 118 -10.97 8.48 -11.83
CA GLN A 118 -9.56 8.36 -12.20
C GLN A 118 -8.80 9.67 -11.96
N GLU A 119 -9.37 10.82 -12.33
CA GLU A 119 -8.80 12.14 -12.08
C GLU A 119 -8.53 12.35 -10.57
N ASN A 120 -9.51 12.05 -9.71
CA ASN A 120 -9.34 12.14 -8.27
C ASN A 120 -8.20 11.24 -7.77
N VAL A 121 -8.13 9.98 -8.21
CA VAL A 121 -7.05 9.06 -7.85
C VAL A 121 -5.69 9.60 -8.32
N CYS A 122 -5.62 10.13 -9.53
CA CYS A 122 -4.39 10.71 -10.08
C CYS A 122 -3.94 11.96 -9.32
N SER A 123 -4.88 12.74 -8.78
CA SER A 123 -4.56 13.94 -8.00
C SER A 123 -3.97 13.63 -6.62
N GLU A 124 -4.32 12.48 -6.04
CA GLU A 124 -3.83 12.04 -4.72
C GLU A 124 -2.50 11.26 -4.81
N LEU A 125 -2.21 10.69 -5.98
CA LEU A 125 -1.03 9.86 -6.22
C LEU A 125 0.31 10.57 -5.92
N PRO A 126 0.53 11.85 -6.29
CA PRO A 126 1.76 12.56 -5.96
C PRO A 126 2.04 12.63 -4.45
N ALA A 127 1.01 12.85 -3.63
CA ALA A 127 1.16 12.89 -2.18
C ALA A 127 1.56 11.51 -1.61
N LEU A 128 0.97 10.43 -2.13
CA LEU A 128 1.32 9.06 -1.72
C LEU A 128 2.75 8.68 -2.12
N HIS A 129 3.20 9.10 -3.31
CA HIS A 129 4.59 8.94 -3.74
C HIS A 129 5.55 9.70 -2.82
N MET A 130 5.21 10.94 -2.46
CA MET A 130 6.01 11.73 -1.52
C MET A 130 6.17 11.02 -0.17
N CYS A 131 5.07 10.55 0.44
CA CYS A 131 5.13 9.78 1.69
C CYS A 131 5.97 8.50 1.55
N SER A 132 5.99 7.88 0.37
CA SER A 132 6.82 6.69 0.10
C SER A 132 8.31 7.01 0.07
N LEU A 133 8.69 8.14 -0.52
CA LEU A 133 10.07 8.61 -0.51
C LEU A 133 10.53 9.02 0.90
N GLU A 134 9.64 9.64 1.68
CA GLU A 134 9.90 9.93 3.10
C GLU A 134 10.14 8.64 3.90
N LEU A 135 9.33 7.59 3.67
CA LEU A 135 9.52 6.30 4.31
C LEU A 135 10.85 5.65 3.94
N LEU A 136 11.21 5.63 2.65
CA LEU A 136 12.51 5.12 2.20
C LEU A 136 13.67 5.87 2.84
N THR A 137 13.55 7.20 2.94
CA THR A 137 14.53 8.04 3.63
C THR A 137 14.64 7.68 5.12
N ALA A 138 13.51 7.45 5.79
CA ALA A 138 13.48 7.04 7.19
C ALA A 138 14.14 5.66 7.39
N ILE A 139 13.89 4.70 6.50
CA ILE A 139 14.51 3.37 6.52
C ILE A 139 16.04 3.48 6.37
N ILE A 140 16.52 4.26 5.39
CA ILE A 140 17.96 4.48 5.17
C ILE A 140 18.60 5.12 6.41
N LYS A 141 17.97 6.14 6.99
CA LYS A 141 18.45 6.79 8.21
C LYS A 141 18.43 5.86 9.43
N ALA A 142 17.43 4.99 9.55
CA ALA A 142 17.34 4.03 10.65
C ALA A 142 18.43 2.96 10.54
N THR A 143 18.62 2.38 9.35
CA THR A 143 19.65 1.37 9.07
C THR A 143 21.08 1.94 9.11
N SER A 144 21.27 3.23 8.86
CA SER A 144 22.56 3.90 9.04
C SER A 144 22.88 4.24 10.51
N ARG A 145 21.86 4.44 11.36
CA ARG A 145 22.04 4.79 12.79
C ARG A 145 22.19 3.57 13.69
N TYR A 146 21.42 2.54 13.42
CA TYR A 146 21.54 1.24 14.04
C TYR A 146 22.11 0.35 12.94
N GLY A 147 23.35 -0.12 13.04
CA GLY A 147 23.90 -1.14 12.13
C GLY A 147 23.02 -2.39 12.17
N CYS A 148 21.91 -2.33 11.44
CA CYS A 148 20.80 -3.27 11.54
C CYS A 148 21.18 -4.45 10.66
N VAL A 149 21.44 -5.58 11.31
CA VAL A 149 21.64 -6.86 10.64
C VAL A 149 20.35 -7.18 9.90
N MET A 150 20.46 -7.24 8.57
CA MET A 150 19.41 -7.68 7.64
C MET A 150 19.00 -9.12 7.91
#